data_AF-A0A142Y692-F1
#
_entry.id   AF-A0A142Y692-F1
#
_cell.length_a   1.000
_cell.length_b   1.000
_cell.length_c   1.000
_cell.angle_alpha   90.00
_cell.angle_beta   90.00
_cell.angle_gamma   90.00
#
_symmetry.space_group_name_H-M   'P 1'
#
loop_
_entity.id
_entity.type
_entity.pdbx_description
1 polymer ?
#
loop_
_entity_poly.entity_id
_entity_poly.type
_entity_poly.pdbx_seq_one_letter_code
_entity_poly.pdbx_strand_id
1 'polypeptide(L)'
;MGLLIENSEIPSRTKIGGLPMDVSGFKWPVCRACSRSMQFVAQIMLSDSTDPIWNSRPESLLIFMCQNDPGMCNDWDANSGGNAVVVATPGSVQIHAPENGETVLPLETFVSLKPYDSSVKDQTDDDNYVDAVNENELVLGKIGGDPLWIQADETPECDCGSRMRFVALLEERGGGGINFGGGGAGYVFACTDCRDKAKFLWQS
;
A
#
# COMPACT_ATOMS: atom_id res chain seq x y z
N MET A 1 12.35 -1.38 -10.45
CA MET A 1 11.66 -1.55 -9.15
C MET A 1 12.50 -0.95 -8.03
N GLY A 2 11.89 -0.51 -6.92
CA GLY A 2 12.58 -0.16 -5.67
C GLY A 2 12.07 -1.00 -4.50
N LEU A 3 12.96 -1.34 -3.57
CA LEU A 3 12.61 -2.05 -2.34
C LEU A 3 12.22 -1.06 -1.24
N LEU A 4 11.16 -1.42 -0.52
CA LEU A 4 10.76 -0.77 0.73
C LEU A 4 11.52 -1.45 1.85
N ILE A 5 12.51 -0.78 2.43
CA ILE A 5 13.35 -1.35 3.51
C ILE A 5 13.04 -0.64 4.81
N GLU A 6 12.78 -1.39 5.88
CA GLU A 6 12.68 -0.85 7.23
C GLU A 6 13.94 -0.07 7.58
N ASN A 7 13.78 1.16 8.07
CA ASN A 7 14.88 2.00 8.46
C ASN A 7 14.59 2.77 9.76
N SER A 8 15.64 3.11 10.50
CA SER A 8 15.56 3.87 11.74
C SER A 8 15.90 5.36 11.59
N GLU A 9 16.38 5.81 10.42
CA GLU A 9 16.77 7.21 10.20
C GLU A 9 16.26 7.84 8.89
N ILE A 10 15.82 9.10 9.01
CA ILE A 10 15.16 9.99 8.04
C ILE A 10 13.81 9.45 7.51
N PRO A 11 12.67 10.07 7.89
CA PRO A 11 11.37 9.64 7.40
C PRO A 11 11.24 9.94 5.89
N SER A 12 11.07 8.89 5.10
CA SER A 12 10.47 9.00 3.78
C SER A 12 9.01 9.47 3.92
N ARG A 13 8.48 10.12 2.88
CA ARG A 13 7.04 10.35 2.78
C ARG A 13 6.28 9.04 2.53
N THR A 14 6.95 8.04 1.98
CA THR A 14 6.44 6.66 1.93
C THR A 14 6.68 5.99 3.28
N LYS A 15 5.63 5.42 3.88
CA LYS A 15 5.69 4.81 5.22
C LYS A 15 4.62 3.76 5.44
N ILE A 16 4.82 2.92 6.47
CA ILE A 16 3.87 1.92 6.94
C ILE A 16 3.44 2.27 8.37
N GLY A 17 2.14 2.28 8.63
CA GLY A 17 1.59 2.66 9.93
C GLY A 17 1.75 4.14 10.30
N GLY A 18 1.46 4.45 11.57
CA GLY A 18 1.35 5.81 12.05
C GLY A 18 0.08 6.51 11.57
N LEU A 19 0.17 7.81 11.26
CA LEU A 19 -0.96 8.59 10.75
C LEU A 19 -0.67 9.18 9.36
N PRO A 20 -1.68 9.23 8.46
CA PRO A 20 -1.50 9.78 7.12
C PRO A 20 -1.18 11.28 7.16
N MET A 21 -0.42 11.74 6.16
CA MET A 21 -0.11 13.15 5.95
C MET A 21 -0.83 13.65 4.69
N ASP A 22 -1.66 14.67 4.82
CA ASP A 22 -2.43 15.23 3.71
C ASP A 22 -2.65 16.74 3.88
N VAL A 23 -3.09 17.41 2.82
CA VAL A 23 -3.60 18.78 2.85
C VAL A 23 -5.12 18.77 2.76
N SER A 24 -5.75 19.47 3.72
CA SER A 24 -7.15 19.94 3.76
C SER A 24 -8.22 19.16 2.98
N GLY A 25 -9.22 18.63 3.70
CA GLY A 25 -10.44 18.04 3.11
C GLY A 25 -10.46 16.53 3.08
N PHE A 26 -9.41 15.88 3.60
CA PHE A 26 -9.36 14.44 3.81
C PHE A 26 -10.57 13.93 4.60
N LYS A 27 -11.15 12.83 4.12
CA LYS A 27 -12.19 12.08 4.83
C LYS A 27 -11.68 10.68 5.10
N TRP A 28 -11.66 10.31 6.37
CA TRP A 28 -11.23 8.99 6.80
C TRP A 28 -12.16 7.91 6.23
N PRO A 29 -11.65 6.88 5.52
CA PRO A 29 -12.49 5.84 4.95
C PRO A 29 -13.25 5.04 6.01
N VAL A 30 -14.52 4.78 5.72
CA VAL A 30 -15.42 4.00 6.57
C VAL A 30 -15.73 2.69 5.86
N CYS A 31 -15.63 1.58 6.58
CA CYS A 31 -15.94 0.26 6.06
C CYS A 31 -17.42 0.15 5.70
N ARG A 32 -17.70 -0.33 4.47
CA ARG A 32 -19.08 -0.50 3.98
C ARG A 32 -19.85 -1.52 4.80
N ALA A 33 -19.19 -2.57 5.28
CA ALA A 33 -19.83 -3.68 6.00
C ALA A 33 -20.17 -3.32 7.46
N CYS A 34 -19.20 -2.78 8.21
CA CYS A 34 -19.38 -2.53 9.65
C CYS A 34 -19.64 -1.05 10.01
N SER A 35 -19.56 -0.13 9.04
CA SER A 35 -19.76 1.32 9.23
C SER A 35 -18.79 1.98 10.23
N ARG A 36 -17.68 1.31 10.58
CA ARG A 36 -16.60 1.83 11.42
C ARG A 36 -15.44 2.32 10.55
N SER A 37 -14.65 3.23 11.10
CA SER A 37 -13.47 3.76 10.44
C SER A 37 -12.43 2.65 10.21
N MET A 38 -11.80 2.65 9.04
CA MET A 38 -10.78 1.66 8.67
C MET A 38 -9.42 1.98 9.30
N GLN A 39 -8.54 1.00 9.41
CA GLN A 39 -7.16 1.19 9.85
C GLN A 39 -6.34 1.84 8.74
N PHE A 40 -5.50 2.81 9.06
CA PHE A 40 -4.47 3.30 8.16
C PHE A 40 -3.30 2.31 8.09
N VAL A 41 -3.00 1.83 6.88
CA VAL A 41 -2.00 0.80 6.63
C VAL A 41 -0.68 1.40 6.17
N ALA A 42 -0.71 2.25 5.14
CA ALA A 42 0.48 2.81 4.53
C ALA A 42 0.19 4.10 3.75
N GLN A 43 1.23 4.88 3.55
CA GLN A 43 1.24 6.01 2.61
C GLN A 43 2.35 5.76 1.59
N ILE A 44 2.03 5.84 0.30
CA ILE A 44 2.99 5.60 -0.78
C ILE A 44 2.99 6.81 -1.71
N MET A 45 4.16 7.39 -1.97
CA MET A 45 4.28 8.46 -2.96
C MET A 45 4.31 7.86 -4.36
N LEU A 46 3.45 8.30 -5.28
CA LEU A 46 3.49 7.82 -6.67
C LEU A 46 4.83 8.16 -7.35
N SER A 47 5.41 9.31 -7.01
CA SER A 47 6.71 9.76 -7.51
C SER A 47 7.89 8.89 -7.07
N ASP A 48 7.72 8.02 -6.08
CA ASP A 48 8.77 7.09 -5.63
C ASP A 48 8.84 5.86 -6.55
N SER A 49 7.83 5.63 -7.39
CA SER A 49 7.81 4.52 -8.32
C SER A 49 8.83 4.70 -9.44
N THR A 50 9.50 3.62 -9.82
CA THR A 50 10.41 3.63 -10.98
C THR A 50 9.68 3.55 -12.32
N ASP A 51 8.37 3.33 -12.34
CA ASP A 51 7.57 3.33 -13.57
C ASP A 51 7.36 4.78 -14.06
N PRO A 52 7.87 5.16 -15.25
CA PRO A 52 7.83 6.53 -15.74
C PRO A 52 6.43 7.13 -15.86
N ILE A 53 5.39 6.29 -15.92
CA ILE A 53 3.99 6.75 -15.99
C ILE A 53 3.59 7.59 -14.76
N TRP A 54 4.27 7.39 -13.62
CA TRP A 54 4.01 8.09 -12.37
C TRP A 54 4.89 9.32 -12.14
N ASN A 55 5.91 9.58 -12.98
CA ASN A 55 6.84 10.69 -12.78
C ASN A 55 6.16 12.07 -12.70
N SER A 56 5.00 12.23 -13.33
CA SER A 56 4.21 13.48 -13.33
C SER A 56 3.07 13.49 -12.30
N ARG A 57 3.04 12.49 -11.41
CA ARG A 57 1.99 12.25 -10.43
C ARG A 57 2.57 12.48 -9.03
N PRO A 58 2.48 13.71 -8.49
CA PRO A 58 2.99 13.99 -7.17
C PRO A 58 2.12 13.36 -6.07
N GLU A 59 0.94 12.83 -6.39
CA GLU A 59 -0.02 12.37 -5.39
C GLU A 59 0.53 11.22 -4.52
N SER A 60 0.07 11.19 -3.27
CA SER A 60 0.26 10.05 -2.38
C SER A 60 -0.97 9.14 -2.40
N LEU A 61 -0.75 7.85 -2.24
CA LEU A 61 -1.78 6.84 -2.01
C LEU A 61 -1.82 6.53 -0.53
N LEU A 62 -2.95 6.84 0.11
CA LEU A 62 -3.21 6.53 1.51
C LEU A 62 -4.06 5.25 1.56
N ILE A 63 -3.48 4.16 2.05
CA ILE A 63 -4.10 2.84 2.06
C ILE A 63 -4.78 2.60 3.41
N PHE A 64 -6.03 2.12 3.34
CA PHE A 64 -6.84 1.80 4.50
C PHE A 64 -7.45 0.41 4.38
N MET A 65 -7.59 -0.29 5.50
CA MET A 65 -8.11 -1.66 5.57
C MET A 65 -8.92 -1.85 6.85
N CYS A 66 -10.06 -2.52 6.78
CA CYS A 66 -10.91 -2.72 7.95
C CYS A 66 -10.33 -3.81 8.87
N GLN A 67 -9.96 -3.44 10.09
CA GLN A 67 -9.48 -4.39 11.13
C GLN A 67 -10.39 -4.39 12.37
N ASN A 68 -11.62 -3.89 12.23
CA ASN A 68 -12.60 -3.79 13.30
C ASN A 68 -13.16 -5.17 13.70
N ASP A 69 -13.33 -5.43 14.99
CA ASP A 69 -14.09 -6.57 15.53
C ASP A 69 -15.61 -6.40 15.27
N PRO A 70 -16.36 -7.45 14.84
CA PRO A 70 -15.99 -8.88 14.75
C PRO A 70 -15.25 -9.30 13.45
N GLY A 71 -14.81 -8.37 12.62
CA GLY A 71 -14.05 -8.65 11.40
C GLY A 71 -14.91 -9.07 10.21
N MET A 72 -14.34 -9.90 9.31
CA MET A 72 -15.00 -10.50 8.14
C MET A 72 -15.66 -9.47 7.18
N CYS A 73 -15.00 -8.35 6.95
CA CYS A 73 -15.53 -7.26 6.13
C CYS A 73 -15.14 -7.35 4.64
N ASN A 74 -14.67 -8.52 4.18
CA ASN A 74 -14.11 -8.73 2.84
C ASN A 74 -13.09 -7.65 2.48
N ASP A 75 -12.19 -7.37 3.40
CA ASP A 75 -11.12 -6.38 3.28
C ASP A 75 -9.99 -6.82 2.36
N TRP A 76 -9.99 -8.09 1.93
CA TRP A 76 -9.13 -8.62 0.87
C TRP A 76 -9.57 -8.19 -0.53
N ASP A 77 -10.86 -7.93 -0.77
CA ASP A 77 -11.39 -7.62 -2.12
C ASP A 77 -11.39 -6.11 -2.42
N ALA A 78 -10.90 -5.73 -3.60
CA ALA A 78 -10.75 -4.34 -4.03
C ALA A 78 -12.07 -3.55 -4.15
N ASN A 79 -13.22 -4.23 -4.21
CA ASN A 79 -14.52 -3.63 -4.57
C ASN A 79 -15.59 -3.74 -3.47
N SER A 80 -15.35 -4.60 -2.49
CA SER A 80 -16.28 -4.91 -1.40
C SER A 80 -16.48 -3.74 -0.44
N GLY A 81 -15.50 -2.84 -0.37
CA GLY A 81 -15.52 -1.68 0.53
C GLY A 81 -15.08 -2.01 1.96
N GLY A 82 -14.39 -3.14 2.14
CA GLY A 82 -13.65 -3.49 3.37
C GLY A 82 -12.25 -2.85 3.43
N ASN A 83 -11.77 -2.31 2.31
CA ASN A 83 -10.55 -1.51 2.20
C ASN A 83 -10.80 -0.27 1.32
N ALA A 84 -9.84 0.65 1.29
CA ALA A 84 -9.87 1.81 0.41
C ALA A 84 -8.46 2.36 0.15
N VAL A 85 -8.30 3.03 -1.00
CA VAL A 85 -7.14 3.89 -1.25
C VAL A 85 -7.64 5.30 -1.52
N VAL A 86 -7.13 6.27 -0.75
CA VAL A 86 -7.38 7.69 -0.99
C VAL A 86 -6.19 8.27 -1.74
N VAL A 87 -6.44 8.82 -2.93
CA VAL A 87 -5.43 9.60 -3.66
C VAL A 87 -5.42 11.01 -3.08
N ALA A 88 -4.30 11.39 -2.48
CA ALA A 88 -4.12 12.61 -1.72
C ALA A 88 -3.03 13.50 -2.34
N THR A 89 -3.13 14.81 -2.12
CA THR A 89 -2.02 15.70 -2.44
C THR A 89 -1.03 15.64 -1.27
N PRO A 90 0.27 15.47 -1.50
CA PRO A 90 1.20 15.29 -0.40
C PRO A 90 1.21 16.50 0.53
N GLY A 91 0.80 16.28 1.77
CA GLY A 91 0.79 17.31 2.79
C GLY A 91 1.98 17.27 3.72
N SER A 92 1.95 18.18 4.68
CA SER A 92 2.86 18.23 5.83
C SER A 92 2.11 18.19 7.16
N VAL A 93 0.78 18.06 7.12
CA VAL A 93 -0.09 18.02 8.30
C VAL A 93 -0.55 16.59 8.52
N GLN A 94 -0.32 16.10 9.72
CA GLN A 94 -0.79 14.80 10.16
C GLN A 94 -2.28 14.83 10.43
N ILE A 95 -3.01 13.85 9.91
CA ILE A 95 -4.44 13.73 10.09
C ILE A 95 -4.73 13.00 11.40
N HIS A 96 -5.65 13.53 12.21
CA HIS A 96 -6.12 12.85 13.41
C HIS A 96 -6.96 11.62 13.03
N ALA A 97 -6.64 10.47 13.63
CA ALA A 97 -7.47 9.29 13.49
C ALA A 97 -8.79 9.44 14.26
N PRO A 98 -9.92 8.99 13.70
CA PRO A 98 -11.18 8.98 14.41
C PRO A 98 -11.20 7.86 15.47
N GLU A 99 -12.02 8.03 16.50
CA GLU A 99 -12.13 7.08 17.63
C GLU A 99 -13.05 5.88 17.31
N ASN A 100 -13.86 5.96 16.25
CA ASN A 100 -14.86 4.95 15.92
C ASN A 100 -14.28 3.79 15.08
N GLY A 101 -13.28 3.08 15.60
CA GLY A 101 -12.70 1.92 14.91
C GLY A 101 -11.28 1.58 15.34
N GLU A 102 -10.75 0.49 14.83
CA GLU A 102 -9.33 0.17 14.84
C GLU A 102 -8.66 0.97 13.72
N THR A 103 -8.19 2.19 14.02
CA THR A 103 -7.82 3.19 13.00
C THR A 103 -6.33 3.33 12.77
N VAL A 104 -5.49 2.85 13.68
CA VAL A 104 -4.03 3.00 13.59
C VAL A 104 -3.37 1.64 13.80
N LEU A 105 -2.30 1.37 13.04
CA LEU A 105 -1.45 0.21 13.31
C LEU A 105 -0.70 0.43 14.65
N PRO A 106 -0.65 -0.58 15.54
CA PRO A 106 0.12 -0.48 16.78
C PRO A 106 1.60 -0.13 16.56
N LEU A 107 2.17 -0.52 15.41
CA LEU A 107 3.53 -0.23 15.01
C LEU A 107 3.57 0.79 13.85
N GLU A 108 4.33 1.88 14.02
CA GLU A 108 4.74 2.76 12.91
C GLU A 108 6.16 2.37 12.48
N THR A 109 6.32 2.11 11.19
CA THR A 109 7.60 1.70 10.60
C THR A 109 8.01 2.69 9.53
N PHE A 110 9.19 3.28 9.72
CA PHE A 110 9.79 4.15 8.71
C PHE A 110 10.44 3.30 7.61
N VAL A 111 10.29 3.78 6.38
CA VAL A 111 10.73 3.05 5.20
C VAL A 111 11.76 3.89 4.45
N SER A 112 12.84 3.26 4.04
CA SER A 112 13.77 3.77 3.05
C SER A 112 13.52 3.09 1.73
N LEU A 113 13.41 3.88 0.66
CA LEU A 113 13.40 3.37 -0.68
C LEU A 113 14.83 3.07 -1.13
N LYS A 114 15.13 1.82 -1.45
CA LYS A 114 16.39 1.45 -2.07
C LYS A 114 16.14 1.02 -3.52
N PRO A 115 16.76 1.69 -4.51
CA PRO A 115 16.82 1.14 -5.85
C PRO A 115 17.40 -0.26 -5.79
N TYR A 116 16.72 -1.22 -6.41
CA TYR A 116 17.28 -2.55 -6.58
C TYR A 116 18.02 -2.59 -7.91
N ASP A 117 19.32 -2.88 -7.87
CA ASP A 117 20.15 -3.01 -9.05
C ASP A 117 20.14 -4.47 -9.53
N SER A 118 19.27 -4.78 -10.50
CA SER A 118 19.18 -6.08 -11.15
C SER A 118 20.30 -6.30 -12.19
N SER A 119 21.53 -5.88 -11.90
CA SER A 119 22.70 -6.04 -12.79
C SER A 119 22.99 -7.51 -13.20
N VAL A 120 22.32 -8.48 -12.56
CA VAL A 120 22.25 -9.89 -12.96
C VAL A 120 21.32 -10.04 -14.18
N LYS A 121 21.92 -10.10 -15.37
CA LYS A 121 21.23 -10.06 -16.68
C LYS A 121 20.24 -11.19 -16.97
N ASP A 122 20.18 -12.22 -16.14
CA ASP A 122 19.34 -13.42 -16.36
C ASP A 122 18.21 -13.58 -15.33
N GLN A 123 17.98 -12.60 -14.44
CA GLN A 123 16.89 -12.64 -13.44
C GLN A 123 15.81 -11.61 -13.76
N THR A 124 14.53 -12.00 -13.60
CA THR A 124 13.40 -11.08 -13.71
C THR A 124 13.32 -10.14 -12.50
N ASP A 125 12.58 -9.03 -12.60
CA ASP A 125 12.32 -8.16 -11.44
C ASP A 125 11.67 -8.93 -10.27
N ASP A 126 10.95 -10.02 -10.56
CA ASP A 126 10.33 -10.86 -9.54
C ASP A 126 11.34 -11.79 -8.84
N ASP A 127 12.23 -12.46 -9.59
CA ASP A 127 13.29 -13.29 -9.00
C ASP A 127 14.15 -12.47 -8.03
N ASN A 128 14.51 -11.26 -8.46
CA ASN A 128 15.26 -10.28 -7.69
C ASN A 128 14.55 -9.85 -6.41
N TYR A 129 13.23 -9.65 -6.47
CA TYR A 129 12.43 -9.31 -5.29
C TYR A 129 12.39 -10.48 -4.30
N VAL A 130 12.15 -11.70 -4.79
CA VAL A 130 12.08 -12.91 -3.97
C VAL A 130 13.41 -13.16 -3.26
N ASP A 131 14.53 -13.04 -3.96
CA ASP A 131 15.87 -13.16 -3.36
C ASP A 131 16.06 -12.10 -2.25
N ALA A 132 15.69 -10.85 -2.52
CA ALA A 132 15.81 -9.77 -1.53
C ALA A 132 15.00 -10.03 -0.25
N VAL A 133 13.75 -10.50 -0.37
CA VAL A 133 12.90 -10.83 0.79
C VAL A 133 13.46 -12.02 1.57
N ASN A 134 13.96 -13.05 0.87
CA ASN A 134 14.54 -14.23 1.50
C ASN A 134 15.85 -13.94 2.25
N GLU A 135 16.64 -12.99 1.77
CA GLU A 135 17.94 -12.64 2.35
C GLU A 135 17.86 -11.54 3.43
N ASN A 136 16.79 -10.76 3.46
CA ASN A 136 16.68 -9.60 4.33
C ASN A 136 15.26 -9.41 4.88
N GLU A 137 15.08 -9.77 6.15
CA GLU A 137 13.82 -9.61 6.90
C GLU A 137 13.37 -8.15 7.03
N LEU A 138 14.21 -7.15 6.73
CA LEU A 138 13.83 -5.74 6.72
C LEU A 138 13.09 -5.31 5.43
N VAL A 139 12.96 -6.18 4.42
CA VAL A 139 12.22 -5.86 3.18
C VAL A 139 10.71 -5.90 3.44
N LEU A 140 10.08 -4.73 3.47
CA LEU A 140 8.67 -4.52 3.77
C LEU A 140 7.76 -4.56 2.52
N GLY A 141 8.35 -4.71 1.33
CA GLY A 141 7.61 -4.63 0.07
C GLY A 141 8.45 -4.10 -1.09
N LYS A 142 7.77 -3.84 -2.21
CA LYS A 142 8.34 -3.21 -3.42
C LYS A 142 7.44 -2.12 -3.97
N ILE A 143 8.06 -1.18 -4.70
CA ILE A 143 7.37 -0.18 -5.52
C ILE A 143 7.81 -0.29 -6.99
N GLY A 144 6.84 -0.27 -7.89
CA GLY A 144 7.04 -0.53 -9.32
C GLY A 144 7.37 -1.99 -9.63
N GLY A 145 7.63 -2.28 -10.91
CA GLY A 145 7.73 -3.66 -11.43
C GLY A 145 6.34 -4.23 -11.73
N ASP A 146 6.21 -5.55 -11.69
CA ASP A 146 4.95 -6.28 -11.86
C ASP A 146 4.47 -6.87 -10.52
N PRO A 147 3.16 -7.15 -10.33
CA PRO A 147 2.67 -7.79 -9.11
C PRO A 147 3.14 -9.25 -9.04
N LEU A 148 3.65 -9.67 -7.88
CA LEU A 148 3.94 -11.08 -7.59
C LEU A 148 2.74 -11.72 -6.89
N TRP A 149 1.82 -12.27 -7.66
CA TRP A 149 0.57 -12.85 -7.14
C TRP A 149 0.79 -14.12 -6.31
N ILE A 150 0.13 -14.20 -5.14
CA ILE A 150 0.08 -15.43 -4.32
C ILE A 150 -0.98 -16.39 -4.87
N GLN A 151 -2.11 -15.84 -5.32
CA GLN A 151 -3.23 -16.59 -5.89
C GLN A 151 -3.39 -16.25 -7.39
N ALA A 152 -4.60 -15.93 -7.84
CA ALA A 152 -4.87 -15.53 -9.22
C ALA A 152 -4.53 -14.04 -9.46
N ASP A 153 -4.37 -13.66 -10.73
CA ASP A 153 -4.32 -12.24 -11.10
C ASP A 153 -5.70 -11.61 -10.85
N GLU A 154 -5.74 -10.70 -9.88
CA GLU A 154 -6.94 -9.95 -9.50
C GLU A 154 -6.74 -8.45 -9.75
N THR A 155 -5.92 -8.08 -10.74
CA THR A 155 -5.68 -6.67 -11.08
C THR A 155 -7.02 -5.95 -11.26
N PRO A 156 -7.30 -4.91 -10.47
CA PRO A 156 -8.61 -4.32 -10.44
C PRO A 156 -8.84 -3.44 -11.67
N GLU A 157 -10.10 -3.39 -12.12
CA GLU A 157 -10.58 -2.40 -13.09
C GLU A 157 -11.01 -1.12 -12.37
N CYS A 158 -10.73 0.04 -12.97
CA CYS A 158 -11.27 1.32 -12.55
C CYS A 158 -12.73 1.46 -12.98
N ASP A 159 -13.49 2.33 -12.30
CA ASP A 159 -14.88 2.64 -12.68
C ASP A 159 -15.00 3.22 -14.11
N CYS A 160 -13.90 3.73 -14.68
CA CYS A 160 -13.84 4.16 -16.08
C CYS A 160 -13.70 2.99 -17.09
N GLY A 161 -13.53 1.76 -16.62
CA GLY A 161 -13.33 0.55 -17.43
C GLY A 161 -11.87 0.18 -17.71
N SER A 162 -10.90 1.03 -17.34
CA SER A 162 -9.48 0.74 -17.54
C SER A 162 -8.93 -0.21 -16.48
N ARG A 163 -8.19 -1.24 -16.90
CA ARG A 163 -7.36 -2.06 -16.00
C ARG A 163 -6.34 -1.16 -15.30
N MET A 164 -6.30 -1.19 -13.97
CA MET A 164 -5.38 -0.34 -13.21
C MET A 164 -3.93 -0.81 -13.33
N ARG A 165 -2.99 0.11 -13.13
CA ARG A 165 -1.55 -0.16 -13.17
C ARG A 165 -1.03 -0.39 -11.75
N PHE A 166 -0.22 -1.43 -11.59
CA PHE A 166 0.43 -1.76 -10.33
C PHE A 166 1.34 -0.63 -9.86
N VAL A 167 1.32 -0.39 -8.55
CA VAL A 167 2.13 0.65 -7.89
C VAL A 167 3.07 0.02 -6.89
N ALA A 168 2.56 -0.82 -5.98
CA ALA A 168 3.35 -1.38 -4.90
C ALA A 168 2.80 -2.71 -4.39
N LEU A 169 3.70 -3.51 -3.82
CA LEU A 169 3.40 -4.67 -3.01
C LEU A 169 3.90 -4.41 -1.59
N LEU A 170 3.08 -4.75 -0.60
CA LEU A 170 3.37 -4.63 0.83
C LEU A 170 3.38 -6.02 1.46
N GLU A 171 4.40 -6.32 2.26
CA GLU A 171 4.52 -7.58 2.99
C GLU A 171 3.70 -7.54 4.29
N GLU A 172 3.13 -8.70 4.68
CA GLU A 172 2.58 -8.89 6.01
C GLU A 172 3.66 -8.72 7.09
N ARG A 173 3.28 -8.18 8.26
CA ARG A 173 4.17 -7.99 9.41
C ARG A 173 3.51 -8.36 10.73
N GLY A 174 4.16 -9.28 11.44
CA GLY A 174 3.78 -9.66 12.81
C GLY A 174 4.01 -8.53 13.83
N GLY A 175 3.68 -8.80 15.10
CA GLY A 175 4.01 -7.90 16.21
C GLY A 175 3.25 -6.57 16.23
N GLY A 176 2.08 -6.50 15.60
CA GLY A 176 1.29 -5.26 15.46
C GLY A 176 1.54 -4.49 14.17
N GLY A 177 2.24 -5.09 13.21
CA GLY A 177 2.29 -4.64 11.83
C GLY A 177 1.04 -5.04 11.02
N ILE A 178 1.15 -4.97 9.70
CA ILE A 178 0.04 -5.25 8.79
C ILE A 178 -0.32 -6.74 8.83
N ASN A 179 -1.61 -7.07 8.87
CA ASN A 179 -2.11 -8.44 8.83
C ASN A 179 -2.85 -8.71 7.52
N PHE A 180 -2.37 -9.68 6.74
CA PHE A 180 -2.97 -10.12 5.48
C PHE A 180 -3.33 -11.61 5.54
N GLY A 181 -3.83 -12.10 6.68
CA GLY A 181 -4.39 -13.46 6.77
C GLY A 181 -3.38 -14.58 7.04
N GLY A 182 -2.12 -14.26 7.31
CA GLY A 182 -1.09 -15.23 7.67
C GLY A 182 -0.20 -15.60 6.48
N GLY A 183 0.87 -14.84 6.29
CA GLY A 183 1.80 -14.99 5.17
C GLY A 183 1.33 -14.35 3.86
N GLY A 184 0.40 -13.39 3.95
CA GLY A 184 -0.14 -12.69 2.80
C GLY A 184 0.66 -11.48 2.33
N ALA A 185 0.23 -10.91 1.20
CA ALA A 185 0.76 -9.68 0.63
C ALA A 185 -0.36 -8.77 0.15
N GLY A 186 -0.16 -7.46 0.30
CA GLY A 186 -1.05 -6.42 -0.16
C GLY A 186 -0.59 -5.80 -1.47
N TYR A 187 -1.51 -5.51 -2.38
CA TYR A 187 -1.23 -5.01 -3.72
C TYR A 187 -1.96 -3.69 -3.97
N VAL A 188 -1.20 -2.66 -4.36
CA VAL A 188 -1.70 -1.29 -4.57
C VAL A 188 -1.68 -0.98 -6.06
N PHE A 189 -2.80 -0.45 -6.56
CA PHE A 189 -3.00 -0.10 -7.96
C PHE A 189 -3.54 1.32 -8.11
N ALA A 190 -3.15 2.00 -9.18
CA ALA A 190 -3.68 3.31 -9.53
C ALA A 190 -4.16 3.32 -10.99
N CYS A 191 -5.20 4.11 -11.26
CA CYS A 191 -5.66 4.33 -12.63
C CYS A 191 -4.74 5.34 -13.33
N THR A 192 -4.41 5.05 -14.59
CA THR A 192 -3.63 5.93 -15.45
C THR A 192 -4.48 7.03 -16.07
N ASP A 193 -5.77 6.76 -16.28
CA ASP A 193 -6.72 7.68 -16.93
C ASP A 193 -7.44 8.58 -15.92
N CYS A 194 -7.76 8.05 -14.73
CA CYS A 194 -8.40 8.79 -13.64
C CYS A 194 -7.40 9.09 -12.53
N ARG A 195 -6.97 10.35 -12.41
CA ARG A 195 -5.94 10.75 -11.43
C ARG A 195 -6.33 10.53 -9.97
N ASP A 196 -7.61 10.51 -9.67
CA ASP A 196 -8.17 10.41 -8.32
C ASP A 196 -8.57 8.96 -7.94
N LYS A 197 -8.22 7.97 -8.76
CA LYS A 197 -8.65 6.58 -8.58
C LYS A 197 -7.49 5.63 -8.33
N ALA A 198 -7.58 4.92 -7.22
CA ALA A 198 -6.66 3.86 -6.83
C ALA A 198 -7.44 2.78 -6.06
N LYS A 199 -6.90 1.56 -6.05
CA LYS A 199 -7.48 0.39 -5.39
C LYS A 199 -6.40 -0.41 -4.69
N PHE A 200 -6.82 -1.16 -3.68
CA PHE A 200 -5.98 -2.05 -2.89
C PHE A 200 -6.70 -3.38 -2.71
N LEU A 201 -5.94 -4.47 -2.69
CA LEU A 201 -6.42 -5.81 -2.36
C LEU A 201 -5.28 -6.60 -1.71
N TRP A 202 -5.57 -7.70 -1.03
CA TRP A 202 -4.53 -8.58 -0.49
C TRP A 202 -4.87 -10.04 -0.69
N GLN A 203 -3.83 -10.88 -0.74
CA GLN A 203 -3.94 -12.34 -0.90
C GLN A 203 -3.09 -13.05 0.15
N SER A 204 -3.46 -14.28 0.50
CA SER A 204 -2.75 -15.18 1.43
C SER A 204 -2.85 -16.63 0.98
#